data_AF-A0A9E1ZEX9-F1
#
_entry.id   AF-A0A9E1ZEX9-F1
#
_cell.length_a   1.000
_cell.length_b   1.000
_cell.length_c   1.000
_cell.angle_alpha   90.00
_cell.angle_beta   90.00
_cell.angle_gamma   90.00
#
_symmetry.space_group_name_H-M   'P 1'
#
loop_
_entity.id
_entity.type
_entity.pdbx_description
1 polymer ?
#
loop_
_entity_poly.entity_id
_entity_poly.type
_entity_poly.pdbx_seq_one_letter_code
_entity_poly.pdbx_strand_id
1 'polypeptide(L)' 'KVTYVTAVGTFMKGPPFGGNKVPVPNSGLLGAIVEGKQGAVFIKATGPKAIVKSTENDLKAMVSKSLKK' A
#
# COMPACT_ATOMS: atom_id res chain seq x y z
N LYS A 1 -12.93 -6.75 -9.14
CA LYS A 1 -13.18 -6.39 -7.72
C LYS A 1 -11.97 -5.64 -7.19
N VAL A 2 -12.14 -4.70 -6.25
CA VAL A 2 -11.02 -3.97 -5.63
C VAL A 2 -11.05 -4.15 -4.13
N THR A 3 -9.92 -4.55 -3.54
CA THR A 3 -9.74 -4.61 -2.09
C THR A 3 -8.70 -3.59 -1.68
N TYR A 4 -9.06 -2.67 -0.79
CA TYR A 4 -8.13 -1.68 -0.24
C TYR A 4 -7.57 -2.18 1.09
N VAL A 5 -6.28 -1.95 1.31
CA VAL A 5 -5.56 -2.37 2.53
C VAL A 5 -4.83 -1.17 3.09
N THR A 6 -4.94 -0.97 4.40
CA THR A 6 -4.20 0.09 5.12
C THR A 6 -3.50 -0.51 6.32
N ALA A 7 -2.24 -0.14 6.55
CA ALA A 7 -1.53 -0.47 7.77
C ALA A 7 -0.70 0.73 8.23
N VAL A 8 -0.64 0.96 9.54
CA VAL A 8 0.20 2.02 10.14
C VAL A 8 0.91 1.46 11.36
N GLY A 9 2.14 1.89 11.59
CA GLY A 9 2.92 1.43 12.74
C GLY A 9 4.42 1.55 12.50
N THR A 10 5.18 0.64 13.11
CA THR A 10 6.62 0.53 12.90
C THR A 10 6.91 -0.50 11.83
N PHE A 11 7.56 -0.08 10.74
CA PHE A 11 7.99 -0.99 9.69
C PHE A 11 9.38 -1.54 10.00
N MET A 12 9.53 -2.86 10.03
CA MET A 12 10.83 -3.51 10.25
C MET A 12 11.55 -3.67 8.91
N LYS A 13 12.34 -2.66 8.53
CA LYS A 13 13.08 -2.61 7.25
C LYS A 13 14.25 -3.59 7.29
N GLY A 14 14.28 -4.55 6.37
CA GLY A 14 15.35 -5.53 6.25
C GLY A 14 14.96 -6.70 5.35
N PRO A 15 15.78 -7.76 5.31
CA PRO A 15 15.50 -8.96 4.53
C PRO A 15 14.17 -9.64 4.95
N PRO A 16 13.46 -10.29 4.01
CA PRO A 16 12.20 -10.97 4.33
C PRO A 16 12.41 -12.16 5.28
N PHE A 17 13.50 -12.91 5.10
CA PHE A 17 13.89 -14.04 5.95
C PHE A 17 15.26 -13.79 6.58
N GLY A 18 15.33 -13.91 7.92
CA GLY A 18 16.57 -13.70 8.68
C GLY A 18 17.12 -12.27 8.65
N GLY A 19 18.28 -12.09 9.30
CA GLY A 19 19.03 -10.84 9.34
C GLY A 19 18.53 -9.77 10.32
N ASN A 20 19.33 -8.71 10.47
CA ASN A 20 18.98 -7.55 11.30
C ASN A 20 17.94 -6.68 10.59
N LYS A 21 16.86 -6.38 11.30
CA LYS A 21 15.81 -5.47 10.83
C LYS A 21 15.89 -4.15 11.57
N VAL A 22 15.82 -3.05 10.83
CA VAL A 22 15.86 -1.70 11.39
C VAL A 22 14.42 -1.21 11.58
N PRO A 23 14.01 -0.81 12.80
CA PRO A 23 12.68 -0.27 13.04
C PRO A 23 12.54 1.12 12.41
N VAL A 24 11.50 1.31 11.60
CA VAL A 24 11.12 2.58 11.01
C VAL A 24 9.77 3.01 11.59
N PRO A 25 9.76 3.80 12.68
CA PRO A 25 8.53 4.24 13.32
C PRO A 25 7.75 5.17 12.41
N ASN A 26 6.46 5.38 12.72
CA ASN A 26 5.56 6.24 11.95
C ASN A 26 5.51 5.90 10.45
N SER A 27 5.60 4.60 10.12
CA SER A 27 5.42 4.11 8.77
C SER A 27 3.94 3.85 8.45
N GLY A 28 3.58 4.02 7.19
CA GLY A 28 2.28 3.69 6.63
C GLY A 28 2.40 2.83 5.39
N LEU A 29 1.39 2.01 5.16
CA LEU A 29 1.13 1.28 3.92
C LEU A 29 -0.32 1.54 3.50
N LEU A 30 -0.48 1.90 2.25
CA LEU A 30 -1.76 1.93 1.55
C LEU A 30 -1.63 1.04 0.32
N GLY A 31 -2.56 0.11 0.16
CA GLY A 31 -2.59 -0.83 -0.94
C GLY A 31 -3.95 -0.92 -1.61
N ALA A 32 -3.95 -1.25 -2.89
CA ALA A 32 -5.13 -1.70 -3.61
C ALA A 32 -4.82 -2.99 -4.38
N ILE A 33 -5.67 -3.98 -4.20
CA ILE A 33 -5.63 -5.25 -4.90
C ILE A 33 -6.76 -5.21 -5.92
N VAL A 34 -6.40 -5.10 -7.20
CA VAL A 34 -7.34 -5.06 -8.31
C VAL A 34 -7.40 -6.44 -8.95
N GLU A 35 -8.49 -7.16 -8.73
CA GLU A 35 -8.71 -8.49 -9.30
C GLU A 35 -9.10 -8.38 -10.77
N GLY A 36 -8.37 -9.08 -11.66
CA GLY A 36 -8.65 -9.17 -13.09
C GLY A 36 -8.56 -10.61 -13.62
N LYS A 37 -9.13 -10.86 -14.81
CA LYS A 37 -9.18 -12.21 -15.42
C LYS A 37 -7.79 -12.81 -15.67
N GLN A 38 -6.79 -11.97 -15.90
CA GLN A 38 -5.41 -12.37 -16.21
C GLN A 38 -4.51 -12.43 -14.96
N GLY A 39 -5.05 -12.07 -13.79
CA GLY A 39 -4.29 -11.96 -12.55
C GLY A 39 -4.67 -10.72 -11.75
N ALA A 40 -4.28 -10.71 -10.47
CA ALA A 40 -4.46 -9.56 -9.59
C ALA A 40 -3.30 -8.58 -9.74
N VAL A 41 -3.62 -7.28 -9.80
CA VAL A 41 -2.64 -6.18 -9.78
C VAL A 41 -2.58 -5.62 -8.36
N PHE A 42 -1.37 -5.53 -7.81
CA PHE A 42 -1.11 -5.03 -6.47
C PHE A 42 -0.46 -3.65 -6.56
N ILE A 43 -1.19 -2.62 -6.15
CA ILE A 43 -0.68 -1.26 -6.03
C ILE A 43 -0.30 -1.07 -4.58
N LYS A 44 0.95 -0.66 -4.31
CA LYS A 44 1.50 -0.48 -2.97
C LYS A 44 2.16 0.89 -2.85
N ALA A 45 1.68 1.69 -1.91
CA ALA A 45 2.27 2.95 -1.47
C ALA A 45 2.72 2.81 -0.02
N THR A 46 4.02 2.93 0.23
CA THR A 46 4.62 2.84 1.57
C THR A 46 5.50 4.05 1.83
N GLY A 47 5.48 4.56 3.06
CA GLY A 47 6.27 5.73 3.44
C GLY A 47 5.88 6.27 4.81
N PRO A 48 6.20 7.53 5.12
CA PRO A 48 5.75 8.18 6.35
C PRO A 48 4.22 8.14 6.49
N LYS A 49 3.73 7.78 7.67
CA LYS A 49 2.31 7.64 8.01
C LYS A 49 1.49 8.85 7.60
N ALA A 50 2.00 10.06 7.82
CA ALA A 50 1.31 11.30 7.48
C ALA A 50 1.06 11.41 5.97
N ILE A 51 2.08 11.11 5.16
CA ILE A 51 2.01 11.17 3.69
C ILE A 51 1.11 10.07 3.14
N VAL A 52 1.27 8.84 3.64
CA VAL A 52 0.45 7.70 3.19
C VAL A 52 -1.03 7.91 3.52
N LYS A 53 -1.33 8.50 4.68
CA LYS A 53 -2.70 8.82 5.06
C LYS A 53 -3.29 9.95 4.21
N SER A 54 -2.51 10.96 3.85
CA SER A 54 -2.99 12.07 3.01
C SER A 54 -3.28 11.64 1.57
N THR A 55 -2.60 10.62 1.05
CA THR A 55 -2.76 10.15 -0.34
C THR A 55 -3.87 9.11 -0.53
N GLU A 56 -4.61 8.76 0.53
CA GLU A 56 -5.64 7.71 0.48
C GLU A 56 -6.73 7.99 -0.57
N ASN A 57 -7.24 9.22 -0.58
CA ASN A 57 -8.27 9.62 -1.52
C ASN A 57 -7.74 9.65 -2.95
N ASP A 58 -6.50 10.11 -3.15
CA ASP A 58 -5.88 10.18 -4.47
C ASP A 58 -5.68 8.79 -5.06
N LEU A 59 -5.23 7.82 -4.26
CA LEU A 59 -5.06 6.44 -4.70
C LEU A 59 -6.42 5.80 -5.06
N LYS A 60 -7.46 6.00 -4.24
CA LYS A 60 -8.81 5.52 -4.55
C LYS A 60 -9.36 6.17 -5.82
N ALA A 61 -9.12 7.46 -6.02
CA ALA A 61 -9.53 8.18 -7.22
C ALA A 61 -8.80 7.67 -8.46
N MET A 62 -7.50 7.43 -8.37
CA MET A 62 -6.70 6.84 -9.45
C MET A 62 -7.25 5.46 -9.85
N VAL A 63 -7.39 4.54 -8.89
CA VAL A 63 -7.87 3.18 -9.15
C VAL A 63 -9.28 3.19 -9.72
N SER A 64 -10.19 3.98 -9.14
CA SER A 64 -11.57 4.05 -9.63
C SER A 64 -11.69 4.67 -11.02
N LYS A 65 -10.88 5.69 -11.35
CA LYS A 65 -10.85 6.28 -12.70
C LYS A 65 -10.31 5.28 -13.73
N SER A 66 -9.23 4.55 -13.41
CA SER A 66 -8.66 3.55 -14.33
C SER A 66 -9.57 2.36 -14.61
N LEU A 67 -10.57 2.11 -13.75
CA LEU A 67 -11.56 1.05 -13.94
C LEU A 67 -12.81 1.50 -14.71
N LYS A 68 -13.02 2.81 -14.85
CA LYS A 68 -14.09 3.35 -15.69
C LYS A 68 -13.61 3.30 -17.15
N LYS A 69 -14.36 2.59 -17.98
CA LYS A 69 -14.15 2.56 -19.44
C LYS A 69 -14.42 3.92 -20.07
#